data_AF-A0A847EJI0-F1
#
_entry.id   AF-A0A847EJI0-F1
#
_cell.length_a   1.000
_cell.length_b   1.000
_cell.length_c   1.000
_cell.angle_alpha   90.00
_cell.angle_beta   90.00
_cell.angle_gamma   90.00
#
_symmetry.space_group_name_H-M   'P 1'
#
loop_
_entity.id
_entity.type
_entity.pdbx_description
1 polymer ?
#
loop_
_entity_poly.entity_id
_entity_poly.type
_entity_poly.pdbx_seq_one_letter_code
_entity_poly.pdbx_strand_id
1 'polypeptide(L)'
;MWNTDTPYWNIGLVLAGFGFFLGYIAAPATTAVMSSLSGDRAGIGSAMNTVGRMISGSIGIAVVGSILSEVYSTSFREAMVLTRGIPAAVKEVAGDSVGAAVVVAQQLPHETGNIIIDIARQSFMDGWQITTLITCGVSVIGAFFIMQFMPAGRETKIL
;
A
#
# COMPACT_ATOMS: atom_id res chain seq x y z
N MET A 1 -8.09 15.02 4.06
CA MET A 1 -7.44 14.01 3.20
C MET A 1 -6.16 14.64 2.67
N TRP A 2 -5.06 13.88 2.58
CA TRP A 2 -3.67 14.39 2.54
C TRP A 2 -3.44 15.25 1.29
N ASN A 3 -2.88 16.46 1.47
CA ASN A 3 -2.50 17.36 0.38
C ASN A 3 -0.98 17.36 0.20
N THR A 4 -0.52 17.84 -0.96
CA THR A 4 0.90 17.96 -1.30
C THR A 4 1.70 18.80 -0.28
N ASP A 5 1.00 19.65 0.50
CA ASP A 5 1.57 20.51 1.54
C ASP A 5 1.52 19.90 2.95
N THR A 6 1.24 18.59 3.09
CA THR A 6 1.09 17.96 4.40
C THR A 6 2.41 18.06 5.21
N PRO A 7 2.37 18.58 6.45
CA PRO A 7 3.58 18.73 7.26
C PRO A 7 4.28 17.39 7.51
N TYR A 8 5.61 17.35 7.35
CA TYR A 8 6.40 16.12 7.51
C TYR A 8 6.25 15.45 8.88
N TRP A 9 5.96 16.22 9.93
CA TRP A 9 5.76 15.66 11.27
C TRP A 9 4.49 14.80 11.36
N ASN A 10 3.41 15.13 10.63
CA ASN A 10 2.21 14.29 10.52
C ASN A 10 2.55 12.94 9.90
N ILE A 11 3.36 12.96 8.83
CA ILE A 11 3.83 11.75 8.14
C ILE A 11 4.66 10.91 9.11
N GLY A 12 5.58 11.56 9.84
CA GLY A 12 6.42 10.92 10.85
C GLY A 12 5.61 10.22 11.95
N LEU A 13 4.58 10.88 12.47
CA LEU A 13 3.69 10.27 13.47
C LEU A 13 2.90 9.07 12.93
N VAL A 14 2.40 9.17 11.71
CA VAL A 14 1.65 8.07 11.09
C VAL A 14 2.56 6.87 10.86
N LEU A 15 3.78 7.09 10.35
CA LEU A 15 4.79 6.03 10.17
C LEU A 15 5.23 5.42 11.51
N ALA A 16 5.44 6.25 12.54
CA ALA A 16 5.77 5.78 13.88
C ALA A 16 4.63 4.92 14.47
N GLY A 17 3.38 5.37 14.31
CA GLY A 17 2.19 4.61 14.69
C GLY A 17 2.11 3.27 13.95
N PHE A 18 2.26 3.27 12.62
CA PHE A 18 2.31 2.04 11.83
C PHE A 18 3.39 1.07 12.31
N GLY A 19 4.61 1.57 12.56
CA GLY A 19 5.70 0.74 13.08
C GLY A 19 5.38 0.14 14.45
N PHE A 20 4.79 0.95 15.35
CA PHE A 20 4.35 0.50 16.67
C PHE A 20 3.29 -0.61 16.57
N PHE A 21 2.23 -0.39 15.79
CA PHE A 21 1.15 -1.37 15.62
C PHE A 21 1.61 -2.65 14.91
N LEU A 22 2.48 -2.53 13.90
CA LEU A 22 3.07 -3.69 13.24
C LEU A 22 3.87 -4.55 14.21
N GLY A 23 4.72 -3.92 15.04
CA GLY A 23 5.46 -4.63 16.09
C GLY A 23 4.54 -5.30 17.12
N TYR A 24 3.48 -4.59 17.51
CA TYR A 24 2.49 -5.08 18.48
C TYR A 24 1.72 -6.31 17.98
N ILE A 25 1.43 -6.39 16.69
CA ILE A 25 0.65 -7.49 16.10
C ILE A 25 1.56 -8.65 15.67
N ALA A 26 2.69 -8.36 15.03
CA ALA A 26 3.50 -9.38 14.36
C ALA A 26 4.08 -10.43 15.31
N ALA A 27 4.57 -10.01 16.49
CA ALA A 27 5.18 -10.93 17.45
C ALA A 27 4.14 -11.87 18.10
N PRO A 28 3.04 -11.39 18.70
CA PRO A 28 1.99 -12.27 19.24
C PRO A 28 1.35 -13.16 18.20
N ALA A 29 1.10 -12.66 16.98
CA ALA A 29 0.51 -13.46 15.90
C ALA A 29 1.41 -14.66 15.54
N THR A 30 2.72 -14.42 15.40
CA THR A 30 3.68 -15.50 15.11
C THR A 30 3.73 -16.50 16.26
N THR A 31 3.78 -16.03 17.51
CA THR A 31 3.79 -16.90 18.69
C THR A 31 2.52 -17.74 18.78
N ALA A 32 1.35 -17.17 18.49
CA ALA A 32 0.06 -17.88 18.52
C ALA A 32 0.00 -19.01 17.47
N VAL A 33 0.53 -18.78 16.27
CA VAL A 33 0.64 -19.85 15.24
C VAL A 33 1.59 -20.94 15.73
N MET A 34 2.77 -20.57 16.22
CA MET A 34 3.82 -21.52 16.56
C MET A 34 3.51 -22.32 17.84
N SER A 35 2.79 -21.75 18.81
CA SER A 35 2.40 -22.42 20.06
C SER A 35 1.34 -23.50 19.88
N SER A 36 0.66 -23.53 18.72
CA SER A 36 -0.35 -24.54 18.40
C SER A 36 0.23 -25.87 17.89
N LEU A 37 1.54 -25.93 17.64
CA LEU A 37 2.23 -27.08 17.06
C LEU A 37 2.89 -27.95 18.14
N SER A 38 2.89 -29.28 17.93
CA SER A 38 3.71 -30.20 18.72
C SER A 38 5.21 -30.02 18.40
N GLY A 39 6.08 -30.28 19.38
CA GLY A 39 7.53 -30.04 19.28
C GLY A 39 8.17 -30.63 18.02
N ASP A 40 7.78 -31.85 17.65
CA ASP A 40 8.31 -32.56 16.47
C ASP A 40 7.94 -31.90 15.12
N ARG A 41 6.96 -31.01 15.10
CA ARG A 41 6.46 -30.32 13.88
C ARG A 41 6.78 -28.82 13.85
N ALA A 42 7.42 -28.29 14.90
CA ALA A 42 7.74 -26.86 15.00
C ALA A 42 8.63 -26.37 13.84
N GLY A 43 9.58 -27.19 13.37
CA GLY A 43 10.45 -26.86 12.24
C GLY A 43 9.68 -26.70 10.92
N ILE A 44 8.78 -27.64 10.63
CA ILE A 44 7.92 -27.59 9.43
C ILE A 44 6.96 -26.40 9.52
N GLY A 45 6.38 -26.17 10.71
CA GLY A 45 5.50 -25.03 10.95
C GLY A 45 6.17 -23.67 10.75
N SER A 46 7.40 -23.50 11.22
CA SER A 46 8.19 -22.27 11.04
C SER A 46 8.45 -21.99 9.55
N ALA A 47 8.83 -23.02 8.80
CA ALA A 47 9.08 -22.92 7.37
C ALA A 47 7.79 -22.51 6.63
N MET A 48 6.67 -23.15 6.93
CA MET A 48 5.37 -22.82 6.35
C MET A 48 4.91 -21.40 6.72
N ASN A 49 5.12 -20.95 7.96
CA ASN A 49 4.82 -19.58 8.37
C ASN A 49 5.64 -18.56 7.58
N THR A 50 6.92 -18.86 7.33
CA THR A 50 7.80 -17.99 6.52
C THR A 50 7.34 -17.92 5.07
N VAL A 51 7.05 -19.07 4.44
CA VAL A 51 6.51 -19.13 3.08
C VAL A 51 5.19 -18.38 2.99
N GLY A 52 4.30 -18.57 3.97
CA GLY A 52 3.04 -17.86 4.07
C GLY A 52 3.22 -16.34 4.08
N ARG A 53 4.18 -15.84 4.87
CA ARG A 53 4.52 -14.40 4.91
C ARG A 53 5.08 -13.87 3.60
N MET A 54 5.92 -14.65 2.91
CA MET A 54 6.47 -14.27 1.60
C MET A 54 5.37 -14.18 0.54
N ILE A 55 4.48 -15.17 0.50
CA ILE A 55 3.34 -15.21 -0.43
C ILE A 55 2.36 -14.07 -0.12
N SER A 56 2.01 -13.85 1.16
CA SER A 56 1.12 -12.75 1.52
C SER A 56 1.73 -11.39 1.19
N GLY A 57 3.04 -11.23 1.38
CA GLY A 57 3.77 -10.01 1.06
C GLY A 57 3.76 -9.71 -0.45
N SER A 58 4.07 -10.71 -1.29
CA SER A 58 4.10 -10.52 -2.74
C SER A 58 2.72 -10.23 -3.33
N ILE A 59 1.69 -10.97 -2.89
CA ILE A 59 0.30 -10.74 -3.33
C ILE A 59 -0.17 -9.35 -2.89
N GLY A 60 0.12 -8.95 -1.65
CA GLY A 60 -0.25 -7.64 -1.15
C GLY A 60 0.36 -6.51 -1.99
N ILE A 61 1.67 -6.58 -2.25
CA ILE A 61 2.37 -5.59 -3.08
C ILE A 61 1.81 -5.54 -4.50
N ALA A 62 1.55 -6.71 -5.10
CA ALA A 62 1.02 -6.78 -6.46
C ALA A 62 -0.37 -6.14 -6.56
N VAL A 63 -1.30 -6.50 -5.69
CA VAL A 63 -2.67 -5.99 -5.70
C VAL A 63 -2.71 -4.49 -5.41
N VAL A 64 -2.02 -4.05 -4.35
CA VAL A 64 -1.94 -2.63 -3.95
C VAL A 64 -1.31 -1.79 -5.06
N GLY A 65 -0.22 -2.28 -5.66
CA GLY A 65 0.46 -1.62 -6.78
C GLY A 65 -0.43 -1.51 -8.02
N SER A 66 -1.13 -2.58 -8.40
CA SER A 66 -2.06 -2.56 -9.53
C SER A 66 -3.20 -1.56 -9.32
N ILE A 67 -3.81 -1.53 -8.14
CA ILE A 67 -4.88 -0.57 -7.82
C ILE A 67 -4.35 0.87 -7.91
N LEU A 68 -3.20 1.14 -7.30
CA LEU A 68 -2.58 2.46 -7.33
C LEU A 68 -2.28 2.91 -8.77
N SER A 69 -1.72 2.01 -9.58
CA SER A 69 -1.38 2.26 -10.99
C SER A 69 -2.61 2.56 -11.84
N GLU A 70 -3.70 1.80 -11.64
CA GLU A 70 -4.94 1.97 -12.40
C GLU A 70 -5.65 3.29 -12.05
N VAL A 71 -5.70 3.62 -10.75
CA VAL A 71 -6.31 4.88 -10.32
C VAL A 71 -5.46 6.07 -10.79
N TYR A 72 -4.14 5.97 -10.70
CA TYR A 72 -3.23 7.00 -11.23
C TYR A 72 -3.47 7.25 -12.72
N SER A 73 -3.44 6.20 -13.55
CA SER A 73 -3.56 6.33 -15.01
C SER A 73 -4.93 6.91 -15.42
N THR A 74 -5.98 6.54 -14.69
CA THR A 74 -7.35 7.05 -14.88
C THR A 74 -7.44 8.52 -14.52
N SER A 75 -7.07 8.90 -13.29
CA SER A 75 -7.08 10.31 -12.84
C SER A 75 -6.21 11.20 -13.72
N PHE A 76 -5.04 10.71 -14.13
CA PHE A 76 -4.13 11.45 -15.00
C PHE A 76 -4.74 11.70 -16.37
N ARG A 77 -5.34 10.67 -16.99
CA ARG A 77 -6.01 10.81 -18.29
C ARG A 77 -7.16 11.80 -18.22
N GLU A 78 -7.98 11.75 -17.18
CA GLU A 78 -9.10 12.67 -16.98
C GLU A 78 -8.62 14.13 -16.87
N ALA A 79 -7.61 14.39 -16.05
CA ALA A 79 -7.03 15.72 -15.91
C ALA A 79 -6.39 16.23 -17.21
N MET A 80 -5.74 15.35 -17.97
CA MET A 80 -5.06 15.71 -19.22
C MET A 80 -5.98 15.97 -20.41
N VAL A 81 -7.28 15.62 -20.34
CA VAL A 81 -8.28 15.97 -21.36
C VAL A 81 -8.42 17.48 -21.49
N LEU A 82 -8.31 18.21 -20.38
CA LEU A 82 -8.48 19.66 -20.33
C LEU A 82 -7.23 20.43 -20.84
N THR A 83 -6.08 19.77 -20.88
CA THR A 83 -4.80 20.39 -21.28
C THR A 83 -4.62 20.38 -22.79
N ARG A 84 -4.68 21.56 -23.42
CA ARG A 84 -4.41 21.75 -24.85
C ARG A 84 -2.92 21.96 -25.12
N GLY A 85 -2.47 21.61 -26.33
CA GLY A 85 -1.08 21.85 -26.77
C GLY A 85 -0.06 20.76 -26.43
N ILE A 86 -0.49 19.67 -25.79
CA ILE A 86 0.38 18.51 -25.49
C ILE A 86 0.04 17.35 -26.45
N PRO A 87 1.03 16.79 -27.18
CA PRO A 87 0.82 15.64 -28.07
C PRO A 87 0.25 14.42 -27.35
N ALA A 88 -0.63 13.66 -27.99
CA ALA A 88 -1.26 12.48 -27.38
C ALA A 88 -0.24 11.44 -26.86
N ALA A 89 0.82 11.18 -27.62
CA ALA A 89 1.89 10.26 -27.22
C ALA A 89 2.59 10.67 -25.92
N VAL A 90 2.75 11.98 -25.69
CA VAL A 90 3.32 12.52 -24.44
C VAL A 90 2.37 12.29 -23.27
N LYS A 91 1.05 12.45 -23.50
CA LYS A 91 0.03 12.21 -22.48
C LYS A 91 -0.04 10.73 -22.09
N GLU A 92 0.09 9.84 -23.06
CA GLU A 92 0.04 8.39 -22.84
C GLU A 92 1.22 7.93 -21.98
N VAL A 93 2.45 8.27 -22.38
CA VAL A 93 3.67 7.90 -21.64
C VAL A 93 3.67 8.50 -20.22
N ALA A 94 3.23 9.75 -20.05
CA ALA A 94 3.13 10.35 -18.73
C ALA A 94 2.04 9.70 -17.83
N GLY A 95 1.00 9.13 -18.46
CA GLY A 95 -0.06 8.41 -17.77
C GLY A 95 0.31 7.00 -17.29
N ASP A 96 1.40 6.42 -17.78
CA ASP A 96 1.83 5.07 -17.37
C ASP A 96 2.33 5.03 -15.91
N SER A 97 3.04 6.06 -15.47
CA SER A 97 3.50 6.19 -14.09
C SER A 97 3.95 7.60 -13.74
N VAL A 98 3.99 7.92 -12.44
CA VAL A 98 4.57 9.17 -11.94
C VAL A 98 6.02 9.34 -12.39
N GLY A 99 6.79 8.25 -12.40
CA GLY A 99 8.17 8.27 -12.85
C GLY A 99 8.29 8.67 -14.32
N ALA A 100 7.46 8.08 -15.18
CA ALA A 100 7.40 8.42 -16.59
C ALA A 100 6.96 9.88 -16.81
N ALA A 101 5.98 10.37 -16.05
CA ALA A 101 5.55 11.77 -16.09
C ALA A 101 6.70 12.74 -15.77
N VAL A 102 7.51 12.45 -14.74
CA VAL A 102 8.67 13.27 -14.37
C VAL A 102 9.73 13.29 -15.48
N VAL A 103 10.05 12.13 -16.06
CA VAL A 103 11.03 12.02 -17.15
C VAL A 103 10.57 12.79 -18.38
N VAL A 104 9.30 12.67 -18.75
CA VAL A 104 8.71 13.37 -19.89
C VAL A 104 8.65 14.88 -19.64
N ALA A 105 8.29 15.30 -18.43
CA ALA A 105 8.24 16.71 -18.06
C ALA A 105 9.61 17.41 -18.17
N GLN A 106 10.71 16.69 -17.88
CA GLN A 106 12.08 17.22 -18.02
C GLN A 106 12.50 17.46 -19.48
N GLN A 107 11.81 16.85 -20.45
CA GLN A 107 12.10 17.00 -21.88
C GLN A 107 11.27 18.10 -22.54
N LEU A 108 10.35 18.72 -21.80
CA LEU A 108 9.43 19.74 -22.29
C LEU A 108 9.84 21.13 -21.76
N PRO A 109 9.31 22.22 -22.38
CA PRO A 109 9.46 23.56 -21.82
C PRO A 109 8.98 23.60 -20.36
N HIS A 110 9.70 24.35 -19.52
CA HIS A 110 9.48 24.38 -18.06
C HIS A 110 8.01 24.58 -17.65
N GLU A 111 7.29 25.46 -18.34
CA GLU A 111 5.88 25.74 -18.04
C GLU A 111 4.99 24.51 -18.27
N THR A 112 5.13 23.86 -19.43
CA THR A 112 4.40 22.63 -19.76
C THR A 112 4.82 21.45 -18.87
N GLY A 113 6.11 21.32 -18.58
CA GLY A 113 6.64 20.29 -17.69
C GLY A 113 6.07 20.41 -16.28
N ASN A 114 5.97 21.62 -15.73
CA ASN A 114 5.39 21.86 -14.41
C ASN A 114 3.91 21.46 -14.36
N ILE A 115 3.14 21.76 -15.40
CA ILE A 115 1.73 21.34 -15.50
C ILE A 115 1.60 19.82 -15.43
N ILE A 116 2.44 19.08 -16.17
CA ILE A 116 2.44 17.62 -16.15
C ILE A 116 2.82 17.08 -14.76
N ILE A 117 3.82 17.67 -14.11
CA ILE A 117 4.25 17.26 -12.76
C ILE A 117 3.13 17.49 -11.74
N ASP A 118 2.45 18.64 -11.80
CA ASP A 118 1.38 18.95 -10.86
C ASP A 118 0.17 18.02 -11.04
N ILE A 119 -0.21 17.75 -12.29
CA ILE A 119 -1.26 16.76 -12.60
C ILE A 119 -0.84 15.36 -12.13
N ALA A 120 0.40 14.95 -12.37
CA ALA A 120 0.90 13.65 -11.94
C ALA A 120 0.91 13.52 -10.41
N ARG A 121 1.30 14.58 -9.69
CA ARG A 121 1.26 14.61 -8.22
C ARG A 121 -0.16 14.47 -7.69
N GLN A 122 -1.11 15.23 -8.24
CA GLN A 122 -2.52 15.14 -7.83
C GLN A 122 -3.10 13.74 -8.11
N SER A 123 -2.90 13.24 -9.32
CA SER A 123 -3.38 11.90 -9.73
C SER A 123 -2.78 10.78 -8.86
N PHE A 124 -1.50 10.92 -8.46
CA PHE A 124 -0.86 10.00 -7.53
C PHE A 124 -1.48 10.06 -6.13
N MET A 125 -1.78 11.26 -5.64
CA MET A 125 -2.42 11.43 -4.35
C MET A 125 -3.84 10.85 -4.32
N ASP A 126 -4.60 10.96 -5.43
CA ASP A 126 -5.91 10.31 -5.58
C ASP A 126 -5.77 8.78 -5.48
N GLY A 127 -4.81 8.22 -6.24
CA GLY A 127 -4.48 6.81 -6.18
C GLY A 127 -4.07 6.35 -4.78
N TRP A 128 -3.23 7.12 -4.10
CA TRP A 128 -2.77 6.83 -2.74
C TRP A 128 -3.94 6.79 -1.75
N GLN A 129 -4.85 7.75 -1.82
CA GLN A 129 -6.01 7.84 -0.93
C GLN A 129 -6.98 6.68 -1.15
N ILE A 130 -7.32 6.37 -2.40
CA ILE A 130 -8.22 5.24 -2.74
C ILE A 130 -7.61 3.91 -2.30
N THR A 131 -6.33 3.70 -2.60
CA THR A 131 -5.61 2.48 -2.22
C THR A 131 -5.53 2.32 -0.69
N THR A 132 -5.34 3.43 0.03
CA THR A 132 -5.35 3.45 1.50
C THR A 132 -6.72 3.06 2.06
N LEU A 133 -7.81 3.59 1.49
CA LEU A 133 -9.17 3.25 1.91
C LEU A 133 -9.49 1.77 1.69
N ILE A 134 -9.11 1.22 0.53
CA ILE A 134 -9.29 -0.20 0.22
C ILE A 134 -8.51 -1.06 1.22
N THR A 135 -7.24 -0.72 1.48
CA THR A 135 -6.40 -1.46 2.42
C THR A 135 -6.94 -1.39 3.86
N CYS A 136 -7.48 -0.24 4.26
CA CYS A 136 -8.17 -0.08 5.54
C CYS A 136 -9.40 -1.00 5.62
N GLY A 137 -10.23 -1.03 4.57
CA GLY A 137 -11.38 -1.93 4.48
C GLY A 137 -11.00 -3.40 4.60
N VAL A 138 -9.98 -3.84 3.85
CA VAL A 138 -9.46 -5.21 3.94
C VAL A 138 -8.96 -5.54 5.34
N SER A 139 -8.30 -4.59 6.01
CA SER A 139 -7.80 -4.75 7.38
C SER A 139 -8.94 -4.90 8.40
N VAL A 140 -10.00 -4.11 8.28
CA VAL A 140 -11.20 -4.21 9.14
C VAL A 140 -11.89 -5.55 8.94
N ILE A 141 -12.04 -6.00 7.70
CA ILE A 141 -12.60 -7.32 7.38
C ILE A 141 -11.74 -8.41 8.03
N GLY A 142 -10.42 -8.37 7.86
CA GLY A 142 -9.50 -9.33 8.47
C GLY A 142 -9.60 -9.36 10.00
N ALA A 143 -9.69 -8.19 10.65
CA ALA A 143 -9.89 -8.09 12.08
C ALA A 143 -11.22 -8.73 12.53
N PHE A 144 -12.30 -8.51 11.77
CA PHE A 144 -13.60 -9.14 12.04
C PHE A 144 -13.52 -10.66 11.91
N PHE A 145 -12.86 -11.18 10.87
CA PHE A 145 -12.64 -12.62 10.72
C PHE A 145 -11.86 -13.20 11.90
N ILE A 146 -10.77 -12.55 12.34
CA ILE A 146 -10.00 -13.02 13.51
C ILE A 146 -10.87 -13.04 14.77
N MET A 147 -11.64 -11.97 15.02
CA MET A 147 -12.53 -11.90 16.18
C MET A 147 -13.60 -13.01 16.21
N GLN A 148 -14.14 -13.39 15.05
CA GLN A 148 -15.18 -14.43 14.97
C GLN A 148 -14.63 -15.85 15.01
N PHE A 149 -13.47 -16.09 14.39
CA PHE A 149 -12.98 -17.45 14.14
C PHE A 149 -11.79 -17.88 15.00
N MET A 150 -11.13 -16.98 15.71
CA MET A 150 -10.02 -17.33 16.59
C MET A 150 -10.56 -17.73 17.99
N PRO A 151 -10.55 -19.03 18.35
CA PRO A 151 -10.97 -19.43 19.69
C PRO A 151 -9.92 -18.96 20.71
N ALA A 152 -10.39 -18.41 21.84
CA ALA A 152 -9.51 -17.92 22.90
C ALA A 152 -8.53 -19.04 23.33
N GLY A 153 -7.23 -18.75 23.22
CA GLY A 153 -6.19 -19.69 23.64
C GLY A 153 -6.36 -20.04 25.12
N ARG A 154 -6.58 -21.33 25.41
CA ARG A 154 -6.62 -21.84 26.79
C ARG A 154 -5.27 -21.57 27.45
N GLU A 155 -5.27 -20.80 28.53
CA GLU A 155 -4.13 -20.68 29.44
C GLU A 155 -3.70 -22.08 29.89
N THR A 156 -2.53 -22.52 29.43
CA THR A 156 -1.87 -23.69 29.98
C THR A 156 -1.46 -23.33 31.41
N LYS A 157 -2.29 -23.70 32.39
CA LYS A 157 -1.90 -23.73 33.80
C LYS A 157 -0.65 -24.60 33.92
N ILE A 158 0.49 -23.95 34.13
CA ILE A 158 1.72 -24.61 34.51
C ILE A 158 1.55 -24.97 35.99
N LEU A 159 1.33 -26.26 36.27
CA LEU A 159 1.44 -26.87 37.60
C LEU A 159 2.87 -27.36 37.81
#